data_AF-L5KN15-F1
#
_entry.id   AF-L5KN15-F1
#
_cell.length_a   1.000
_cell.length_b   1.000
_cell.length_c   1.000
_cell.angle_alpha   90.00
_cell.angle_beta   90.00
_cell.angle_gamma   90.00
#
_symmetry.space_group_name_H-M   'P 1'
#
loop_
_entity.id
_entity.type
_entity.pdbx_description
1 polymer ?
#
loop_
_entity_poly.entity_id
_entity_poly.type
_entity_poly.pdbx_seq_one_letter_code
_entity_poly.pdbx_strand_id
1 'polypeptide(L)'
;MVPPEQPVPSPLPPQVRAGGFEFSPGMLQVYSDSLLTLPAIVGIGGGGGLLLLVIVAVLIAYKRKSRDADRTLKRLQLQMDNLESRVALECKEAFAELQTDIHELTNDLDGAGIPFLDYRTYAMRVLFPGIEDHPVLKEMEVQANVEKSLTLFGQLLTKKHFLLTFIRTLEAQRSFSMRDRGNVASLIMTALQGEMEYATGVLKQLLSDLIEKNLESKNHPKLLLRR
;
A
#
# COMPACT_ATOMS: atom_id res chain seq x y z
N MET A 1 -59.76 -77.84 -37.37
CA MET A 1 -60.98 -77.34 -36.68
C MET A 1 -60.69 -75.91 -36.27
N VAL A 2 -61.32 -74.93 -36.93
CA VAL A 2 -61.13 -73.49 -36.70
C VAL A 2 -62.49 -72.92 -36.27
N PRO A 3 -62.62 -72.20 -35.15
CA PRO A 3 -63.83 -71.47 -34.81
C PRO A 3 -63.73 -69.96 -35.16
N PRO A 4 -64.85 -69.27 -35.44
CA PRO A 4 -64.89 -67.95 -36.08
C PRO A 4 -64.85 -66.75 -35.12
N GLU A 5 -64.54 -65.58 -35.68
CA GLU A 5 -64.51 -64.23 -35.10
C GLU A 5 -65.80 -63.80 -34.38
N GLN A 6 -65.66 -63.03 -33.29
CA GLN A 6 -66.72 -62.22 -32.68
C GLN A 6 -66.35 -60.72 -32.74
N PRO A 7 -67.28 -59.80 -33.06
CA PRO A 7 -66.98 -58.38 -33.26
C PRO A 7 -66.98 -57.57 -31.95
N VAL A 8 -66.15 -56.52 -31.91
CA VAL A 8 -66.01 -55.54 -30.81
C VAL A 8 -67.11 -54.46 -30.90
N PRO A 9 -67.76 -54.05 -29.79
CA PRO A 9 -68.84 -53.05 -29.83
C PRO A 9 -68.29 -51.62 -29.92
N SER A 10 -68.90 -50.79 -30.76
CA SER A 10 -68.62 -49.36 -30.92
C SER A 10 -69.28 -48.50 -29.82
N PRO A 11 -68.68 -47.35 -29.43
CA PRO A 11 -69.20 -46.51 -28.35
C PRO A 11 -70.47 -45.74 -28.79
N LEU A 12 -71.50 -45.74 -27.94
CA LEU A 12 -72.77 -45.05 -28.19
C LEU A 12 -72.72 -43.58 -27.69
N PRO A 13 -73.30 -42.61 -28.43
CA PRO A 13 -73.40 -41.22 -27.99
C PRO A 13 -74.48 -41.03 -26.91
N PRO A 14 -74.32 -40.08 -25.97
CA PRO A 14 -75.32 -39.82 -24.93
C PRO A 14 -76.57 -39.16 -25.53
N GLN A 15 -77.76 -39.66 -25.17
CA GLN A 15 -79.06 -39.09 -25.55
C GLN A 15 -79.69 -38.37 -24.36
N VAL A 16 -80.30 -37.21 -24.62
CA VAL A 16 -81.06 -36.45 -23.63
C VAL A 16 -82.51 -36.34 -24.09
N ARG A 17 -83.45 -36.72 -23.22
CA ARG A 17 -84.88 -36.80 -23.54
C ARG A 17 -85.61 -35.62 -22.91
N ALA A 18 -86.34 -34.85 -23.72
CA ALA A 18 -87.22 -33.78 -23.24
C ALA A 18 -88.53 -33.77 -24.06
N GLY A 19 -89.67 -33.90 -23.38
CA GLY A 19 -90.99 -33.66 -23.98
C GLY A 19 -91.43 -34.61 -25.10
N GLY A 20 -91.07 -35.90 -25.04
CA GLY A 20 -91.55 -36.93 -25.98
C GLY A 20 -90.81 -37.03 -27.32
N PHE A 21 -89.82 -36.17 -27.56
CA PHE A 21 -88.93 -36.24 -28.72
C PHE A 21 -87.49 -36.60 -28.28
N GLU A 22 -86.87 -37.56 -28.96
CA GLU A 22 -85.46 -37.93 -28.78
C GLU A 22 -84.60 -37.08 -29.73
N PHE A 23 -83.69 -36.30 -29.16
CA PHE A 23 -82.74 -35.49 -29.90
C PHE A 23 -81.33 -35.74 -29.37
N SER A 24 -80.35 -35.85 -30.27
CA SER A 24 -78.94 -36.09 -29.93
C SER A 24 -78.20 -34.75 -29.99
N PRO A 25 -77.93 -34.08 -28.85
CA PRO A 25 -77.08 -32.89 -28.83
C PRO A 25 -75.63 -33.33 -29.02
N GLY A 26 -74.97 -32.79 -30.05
CA GLY A 26 -73.57 -33.08 -30.36
C GLY A 26 -72.60 -32.79 -29.21
N MET A 27 -71.44 -33.44 -29.27
CA MET A 27 -70.39 -33.51 -28.24
C MET A 27 -69.99 -32.15 -27.62
N LEU A 28 -70.10 -32.05 -26.30
CA LEU A 28 -69.61 -30.93 -25.48
C LEU A 28 -68.13 -31.16 -25.13
N GLN A 29 -67.22 -30.34 -25.62
CA GLN A 29 -65.79 -30.39 -25.22
C GLN A 29 -65.49 -29.32 -24.16
N VAL A 30 -65.11 -29.77 -22.96
CA VAL A 30 -64.57 -28.94 -21.87
C VAL A 30 -63.07 -28.75 -22.12
N TYR A 31 -62.62 -27.50 -22.27
CA TYR A 31 -61.20 -27.16 -22.38
C TYR A 31 -60.55 -27.15 -20.99
N SER A 32 -59.57 -28.03 -20.78
CA SER A 32 -58.64 -27.96 -19.65
C SER A 32 -57.50 -27.01 -20.00
N ASP A 33 -57.31 -25.96 -19.20
CA ASP A 33 -56.18 -25.02 -19.30
C ASP A 33 -54.84 -25.76 -19.08
N SER A 34 -54.24 -26.22 -20.18
CA SER A 34 -52.85 -26.71 -20.20
C SER A 34 -51.91 -25.51 -20.03
N LEU A 35 -51.65 -25.14 -18.77
CA LEU A 35 -50.79 -24.02 -18.36
C LEU A 35 -49.35 -24.07 -18.89
N LEU A 36 -48.92 -25.15 -19.55
CA LEU A 36 -47.65 -25.24 -20.26
C LEU A 36 -47.89 -25.73 -21.69
N THR A 37 -48.20 -24.79 -22.59
CA THR A 37 -48.19 -25.06 -24.03
C THR A 37 -46.81 -25.60 -24.44
N LEU A 38 -46.75 -26.73 -25.18
CA LEU A 38 -45.53 -27.28 -25.80
C LEU A 38 -44.52 -26.23 -26.33
N PRO A 39 -44.93 -25.15 -27.04
CA PRO A 39 -44.01 -24.09 -27.46
C PRO A 39 -43.29 -23.37 -26.30
N ALA A 40 -43.90 -23.24 -25.12
CA ALA A 40 -43.28 -22.64 -23.95
C ALA A 40 -42.17 -23.53 -23.36
N ILE A 41 -42.36 -24.85 -23.34
CA ILE A 41 -41.34 -25.82 -22.89
C ILE A 41 -40.14 -25.80 -23.83
N VAL A 42 -40.39 -25.79 -25.14
CA VAL A 42 -39.35 -25.68 -26.16
C VAL A 42 -38.61 -24.35 -26.06
N GLY A 43 -39.33 -23.26 -25.76
CA GLY A 43 -38.75 -21.93 -25.52
C GLY A 43 -37.85 -21.87 -24.27
N ILE A 44 -38.28 -22.45 -23.15
CA ILE A 44 -37.49 -22.49 -21.90
C ILE A 44 -36.26 -23.39 -22.07
N GLY A 45 -36.41 -24.54 -22.74
CA GLY A 45 -35.29 -25.43 -23.05
C GLY A 45 -34.27 -24.81 -24.00
N GLY A 46 -34.74 -24.17 -25.07
CA GLY A 46 -33.88 -23.45 -26.02
C GLY A 46 -33.19 -22.25 -25.39
N GLY A 47 -33.92 -21.44 -24.62
CA GLY A 47 -33.37 -20.27 -23.92
C GLY A 47 -32.38 -20.65 -22.82
N GLY A 48 -32.70 -21.66 -22.01
CA GLY A 48 -31.80 -22.19 -20.98
C GLY A 48 -30.55 -22.82 -21.57
N GLY A 49 -30.68 -23.59 -22.65
CA GLY A 49 -29.54 -24.15 -23.38
C GLY A 49 -28.64 -23.08 -23.97
N LEU A 50 -29.20 -22.05 -24.60
CA LEU A 50 -28.45 -20.93 -25.14
C LEU A 50 -27.72 -20.15 -24.03
N LEU A 51 -28.39 -19.89 -22.91
CA LEU A 51 -27.81 -19.18 -21.76
C LEU A 51 -26.65 -19.99 -21.14
N LEU A 52 -26.80 -21.31 -21.01
CA LEU A 52 -25.72 -22.20 -20.54
C LEU A 52 -24.52 -22.16 -21.50
N LEU A 53 -24.77 -22.20 -22.80
CA LEU A 53 -23.71 -22.15 -23.83
C LEU A 53 -22.92 -20.83 -23.74
N VAL A 54 -23.61 -19.70 -23.55
CA VAL A 54 -22.98 -18.39 -23.34
C VAL A 54 -22.13 -18.37 -22.06
N ILE A 55 -22.64 -18.91 -20.94
CA ILE A 55 -21.87 -18.99 -19.69
C ILE A 55 -20.60 -19.83 -19.87
N VAL A 56 -20.69 -20.98 -20.53
CA VAL A 56 -19.53 -21.85 -20.81
C VAL A 56 -18.51 -21.12 -21.70
N ALA A 57 -18.96 -20.41 -22.73
CA ALA A 57 -18.07 -19.61 -23.58
C ALA A 57 -17.33 -18.51 -22.78
N VAL A 58 -18.02 -17.82 -21.88
CA VAL A 58 -17.42 -16.80 -21.00
C VAL A 58 -16.41 -17.42 -20.02
N LEU A 59 -16.72 -18.59 -19.43
CA LEU A 59 -15.79 -19.29 -18.54
C LEU A 59 -14.53 -19.77 -19.27
N ILE A 60 -14.68 -20.27 -20.50
CA ILE A 60 -13.54 -20.63 -21.35
C ILE A 60 -12.72 -19.40 -21.70
N ALA A 61 -13.35 -18.28 -22.08
CA ALA A 61 -12.67 -17.02 -22.37
C ALA A 61 -11.94 -16.46 -21.13
N TYR A 62 -12.55 -16.51 -19.95
CA TYR A 62 -11.94 -16.08 -18.69
C TYR A 62 -10.76 -16.96 -18.30
N LYS A 63 -10.90 -18.29 -18.36
CA LYS A 63 -9.78 -19.22 -18.10
C LYS A 63 -8.67 -19.06 -19.12
N ARG A 64 -9.00 -18.79 -20.39
CA ARG A 64 -8.00 -18.53 -21.43
C ARG A 64 -7.27 -17.21 -21.16
N LYS A 65 -8.00 -16.14 -20.86
CA LYS A 65 -7.44 -14.81 -20.51
C LYS A 65 -6.59 -14.85 -19.24
N SER A 66 -7.03 -15.56 -18.20
CA SER A 66 -6.26 -15.77 -16.96
C SER A 66 -5.00 -16.58 -17.22
N ARG A 67 -5.08 -17.65 -18.03
CA ARG A 67 -3.91 -18.44 -18.44
C ARG A 67 -2.93 -17.62 -19.27
N ASP A 68 -3.41 -16.70 -20.08
CA ASP A 68 -2.56 -15.82 -20.89
C ASP A 68 -1.88 -14.73 -20.02
N ALA A 69 -2.57 -14.19 -19.00
CA ALA A 69 -1.98 -13.30 -18.00
C ALA A 69 -0.92 -14.01 -17.14
N ASP A 70 -1.21 -15.21 -16.64
CA ASP A 70 -0.28 -16.03 -15.86
C ASP A 70 0.95 -16.45 -16.69
N ARG A 71 0.76 -16.75 -17.98
CA ARG A 71 1.88 -17.03 -18.91
C ARG A 71 2.74 -15.79 -19.12
N THR A 72 2.15 -14.61 -19.19
CA THR A 72 2.89 -13.36 -19.35
C THR A 72 3.72 -13.06 -18.09
N LEU A 73 3.16 -13.24 -16.90
CA LEU A 73 3.90 -13.12 -15.63
C LEU A 73 5.04 -14.15 -15.52
N LYS A 74 4.79 -15.42 -15.87
CA LYS A 74 5.83 -16.48 -15.87
C LYS A 74 6.93 -16.21 -16.90
N ARG A 75 6.59 -15.62 -18.04
CA ARG A 75 7.57 -15.22 -19.07
C ARG A 75 8.40 -14.04 -18.59
N LEU A 76 7.80 -13.07 -17.89
CA LEU A 76 8.52 -11.96 -17.27
C LEU A 76 9.44 -12.43 -16.14
N GLN A 77 9.02 -13.40 -15.33
CA GLN A 77 9.88 -14.03 -14.32
C GLN A 77 11.05 -14.79 -14.95
N LEU A 78 10.81 -15.62 -15.98
CA LEU A 78 11.89 -16.31 -16.68
C LEU A 78 12.84 -15.37 -17.43
N GLN A 79 12.35 -14.23 -17.91
CA GLN A 79 13.20 -13.17 -18.46
C GLN A 79 14.02 -12.49 -17.36
N MET A 80 13.45 -12.29 -16.17
CA MET A 80 14.17 -11.80 -15.00
C MET A 80 15.26 -12.79 -14.58
N ASP A 81 14.97 -14.10 -14.51
CA ASP A 81 15.94 -15.12 -14.10
C ASP A 81 17.10 -15.27 -15.11
N ASN A 82 16.81 -15.17 -16.41
CA ASN A 82 17.81 -15.27 -17.47
C ASN A 82 18.66 -13.98 -17.57
N LEU A 83 18.05 -12.82 -17.32
CA LEU A 83 18.77 -11.56 -17.15
C LEU A 83 19.60 -11.58 -15.86
N GLU A 84 19.05 -12.08 -14.75
CA GLU A 84 19.72 -12.22 -13.45
C GLU A 84 20.96 -13.11 -13.56
N SER A 85 20.88 -14.22 -14.30
CA SER A 85 22.05 -15.09 -14.50
C SER A 85 23.16 -14.46 -15.34
N ARG A 86 22.84 -13.55 -16.27
CA ARG A 86 23.85 -12.83 -17.08
C ARG A 86 24.42 -11.63 -16.31
N VAL A 87 23.54 -10.88 -15.63
CA VAL A 87 23.92 -9.76 -14.75
C VAL A 87 24.73 -10.26 -13.55
N ALA A 88 24.48 -11.46 -13.01
CA ALA A 88 25.25 -11.99 -11.90
C ALA A 88 26.72 -12.30 -12.26
N LEU A 89 27.00 -12.63 -13.53
CA LEU A 89 28.37 -12.84 -14.01
C LEU A 89 29.03 -11.48 -14.29
N GLU A 90 28.34 -10.59 -15.00
CA GLU A 90 28.82 -9.22 -15.27
C GLU A 90 29.03 -8.44 -13.96
N CYS A 91 28.20 -8.62 -12.94
CA CYS A 91 28.39 -8.02 -11.62
C CYS A 91 29.53 -8.66 -10.84
N LYS A 92 29.83 -9.95 -11.02
CA LYS A 92 31.01 -10.58 -10.37
C LYS A 92 32.31 -10.07 -10.98
N GLU A 93 32.32 -9.91 -12.30
CA GLU A 93 33.46 -9.34 -13.03
C GLU A 93 33.63 -7.86 -12.68
N ALA A 94 32.55 -7.06 -12.74
CA ALA A 94 32.58 -5.66 -12.33
C ALA A 94 32.90 -5.47 -10.84
N PHE A 95 32.53 -6.40 -9.96
CA PHE A 95 32.92 -6.37 -8.55
C PHE A 95 34.40 -6.68 -8.36
N ALA A 96 34.93 -7.65 -9.11
CA ALA A 96 36.36 -7.96 -9.08
C ALA A 96 37.20 -6.79 -9.62
N GLU A 97 36.77 -6.17 -10.72
CA GLU A 97 37.38 -4.96 -11.30
C GLU A 97 37.33 -3.78 -10.31
N LEU A 98 36.16 -3.49 -9.73
CA LEU A 98 36.05 -2.47 -8.68
C LEU A 98 36.91 -2.76 -7.45
N GLN A 99 37.02 -4.02 -7.05
CA GLN A 99 37.80 -4.39 -5.89
C GLN A 99 39.30 -4.23 -6.16
N THR A 100 39.77 -4.56 -7.36
CA THR A 100 41.15 -4.29 -7.77
C THR A 100 41.42 -2.80 -7.89
N ASP A 101 40.51 -2.02 -8.48
CA ASP A 101 40.65 -0.57 -8.63
C ASP A 101 40.69 0.17 -7.28
N ILE A 102 39.77 -0.19 -6.36
CA ILE A 102 39.75 0.38 -5.01
C ILE A 102 40.98 -0.04 -4.23
N HIS A 103 41.44 -1.28 -4.40
CA HIS A 103 42.63 -1.77 -3.72
C HIS A 103 43.90 -1.10 -4.26
N GLU A 104 44.00 -0.87 -5.57
CA GLU A 104 45.08 -0.11 -6.19
C GLU A 104 45.08 1.35 -5.70
N LEU A 105 43.93 2.03 -5.69
CA LEU A 105 43.80 3.39 -5.15
C LEU A 105 44.13 3.47 -3.65
N THR A 106 43.75 2.45 -2.88
CA THR A 106 44.04 2.35 -1.43
C THR A 106 45.51 2.01 -1.16
N ASN A 107 46.13 1.20 -2.02
CA ASN A 107 47.57 0.90 -1.95
C ASN A 107 48.42 2.10 -2.39
N ASP A 108 47.97 2.93 -3.34
CA ASP A 108 48.62 4.22 -3.65
C ASP A 108 48.50 5.22 -2.49
N LEU A 109 47.49 5.04 -1.64
CA LEU A 109 47.32 5.73 -0.36
C LEU A 109 48.12 5.05 0.78
N ASP A 110 49.08 4.17 0.48
CA ASP A 110 49.80 3.30 1.43
C ASP A 110 50.24 4.06 2.69
N GLY A 111 49.46 3.90 3.76
CA GLY A 111 49.68 4.48 5.08
C GLY A 111 48.71 5.57 5.53
N ALA A 112 47.91 6.17 4.63
CA ALA A 112 46.99 7.26 4.99
C ALA A 112 45.65 6.79 5.58
N GLY A 113 45.29 5.51 5.39
CA GLY A 113 44.00 4.98 5.83
C GLY A 113 42.80 5.70 5.19
N ILE A 114 41.59 5.42 5.66
CA ILE A 114 40.41 6.19 5.24
C ILE A 114 40.60 7.63 5.73
N PRO A 115 40.44 8.66 4.87
CA PRO A 115 40.55 10.05 5.28
C PRO A 115 39.35 10.43 6.16
N PHE A 116 39.44 10.11 7.46
CA PHE A 116 38.44 10.50 8.42
C PHE A 116 38.47 12.01 8.60
N LEU A 117 37.29 12.60 8.53
CA LEU A 117 37.12 14.00 8.87
C LEU A 117 37.27 14.15 10.39
N ASP A 118 37.90 15.24 10.82
CA ASP A 118 37.94 15.59 12.23
C ASP A 118 36.52 15.76 12.78
N TYR A 119 36.33 15.43 14.06
CA TYR A 119 35.01 15.43 14.69
C TYR A 119 34.28 16.77 14.52
N ARG A 120 35.02 17.89 14.60
CA ARG A 120 34.46 19.24 14.47
C ARG A 120 33.91 19.47 13.07
N THR A 121 34.69 19.21 12.02
CA THR A 121 34.20 19.35 10.64
C THR A 121 33.08 18.35 10.33
N TYR A 122 33.15 17.12 10.84
CA TYR A 122 32.08 16.13 10.69
C TYR A 122 30.77 16.63 11.31
N ALA A 123 30.79 17.00 12.59
CA ALA A 123 29.61 17.49 13.31
C ALA A 123 29.01 18.71 12.62
N MET A 124 29.84 19.62 12.12
CA MET A 124 29.39 20.80 11.38
C MET A 124 28.68 20.46 10.08
N ARG A 125 29.21 19.55 9.27
CA ARG A 125 28.56 19.14 8.01
C ARG A 125 27.22 18.44 8.25
N VAL A 126 27.08 17.74 9.39
CA VAL A 126 25.84 17.05 9.78
C VAL A 126 24.81 18.03 10.35
N LEU A 127 25.21 18.92 11.27
CA LEU A 127 24.32 19.86 11.94
C LEU A 127 23.94 21.06 11.05
N PHE A 128 24.84 21.50 10.17
CA PHE A 128 24.66 22.67 9.31
C PHE A 128 25.08 22.35 7.86
N PRO A 129 24.27 21.56 7.12
CA PRO A 129 24.62 21.12 5.78
C PRO A 129 24.72 22.30 4.80
N GLY A 130 25.78 22.32 4.00
CA GLY A 130 25.99 23.33 2.94
C GLY A 130 26.52 24.68 3.43
N ILE A 131 26.95 24.81 4.69
CA ILE A 131 27.59 26.02 5.23
C ILE A 131 29.05 25.70 5.57
N GLU A 132 29.98 26.17 4.74
CA GLU A 132 31.41 25.84 4.89
C GLU A 132 32.16 26.68 5.94
N ASP A 133 31.52 27.69 6.54
CA ASP A 133 32.14 28.54 7.56
C ASP A 133 31.10 29.12 8.54
N HIS A 134 30.50 28.23 9.34
CA HIS A 134 29.43 28.62 10.25
C HIS A 134 29.98 29.48 11.41
N PRO A 135 29.27 30.57 11.82
CA PRO A 135 29.72 31.46 12.90
C PRO A 135 30.04 30.76 14.23
N VAL A 136 29.44 29.58 14.47
CA VAL A 136 29.75 28.70 15.61
C VAL A 136 31.24 28.35 15.71
N LEU A 137 31.95 28.34 14.58
CA LEU A 137 33.38 28.01 14.54
C LEU A 137 34.28 29.22 14.80
N LYS A 138 33.75 30.43 14.77
CA LYS A 138 34.49 31.67 14.95
C LYS A 138 34.35 32.15 16.39
N GLU A 139 35.42 32.72 16.93
CA GLU A 139 35.32 33.48 18.17
C GLU A 139 34.40 34.67 17.95
N MET A 140 33.35 34.76 18.77
CA MET A 140 32.40 35.86 18.69
C MET A 140 32.97 37.10 19.38
N GLU A 141 33.37 38.10 18.61
CA GLU A 141 33.65 39.44 19.13
C GLU A 141 32.34 40.18 19.39
N VAL A 142 31.82 40.07 20.61
CA VAL A 142 30.59 40.76 21.05
C VAL A 142 30.88 41.79 22.13
N GLN A 143 30.07 42.84 22.18
CA GLN A 143 30.12 43.81 23.27
C GLN A 143 29.85 43.11 24.61
N ALA A 144 30.56 43.51 25.67
CA ALA A 144 30.48 42.88 27.00
C ALA A 144 29.05 42.76 27.57
N ASN A 145 28.15 43.69 27.21
CA ASN A 145 26.75 43.62 27.64
C ASN A 145 25.96 42.49 26.94
N VAL A 146 26.27 42.23 25.66
CA VAL A 146 25.67 41.15 24.88
C VAL A 146 26.23 39.81 25.36
N GLU A 147 27.54 39.73 25.60
CA GLU A 147 28.18 38.53 26.15
C GLU A 147 27.54 38.12 27.49
N LYS A 148 27.40 39.04 28.44
CA LYS A 148 26.71 38.79 29.72
C LYS A 148 25.30 38.25 29.54
N SER A 149 24.56 38.82 28.60
CA SER A 149 23.17 38.40 28.30
C SER A 149 23.13 36.99 27.70
N LEU A 150 24.09 36.66 26.82
CA LEU A 150 24.23 35.33 26.24
C LEU A 150 24.64 34.29 27.29
N THR A 151 25.51 34.63 28.23
CA THR A 151 25.86 33.75 29.35
C THR A 151 24.62 33.44 30.20
N LEU A 152 23.82 34.45 30.54
CA LEU A 152 22.56 34.26 31.27
C LEU A 152 21.56 33.42 30.48
N PHE A 153 21.46 33.63 29.16
CA PHE A 153 20.63 32.80 28.30
C PHE A 153 21.12 31.34 28.27
N GLY A 154 22.44 31.10 28.19
CA GLY A 154 23.01 29.76 28.31
C GLY A 154 22.65 29.09 29.63
N GLN A 155 22.64 29.83 30.74
CA GLN A 155 22.17 29.32 32.04
C GLN A 155 20.66 29.01 32.06
N LEU A 156 19.84 29.70 31.25
CA LEU A 156 18.44 29.35 31.10
C LEU A 156 18.27 28.05 30.29
N LEU A 157 19.10 27.83 29.27
CA LEU A 157 19.07 26.61 28.47
C LEU A 157 19.39 25.35 29.30
N THR A 158 20.16 25.47 30.38
CA THR A 158 20.40 24.34 31.31
C THR A 158 19.22 24.07 32.26
N LYS A 159 18.20 24.94 32.30
CA LYS A 159 16.97 24.69 33.07
C LYS A 159 15.99 23.87 32.23
N LYS A 160 15.79 22.60 32.61
CA LYS A 160 14.92 21.63 31.89
C LYS A 160 13.53 22.21 31.57
N HIS A 161 12.88 22.86 32.53
CA HIS A 161 11.54 23.41 32.33
C HIS A 161 11.52 24.57 31.33
N PHE A 162 12.53 25.44 31.37
CA PHE A 162 12.67 26.53 30.41
C PHE A 162 12.89 25.98 29.00
N LEU A 163 13.87 25.08 28.82
CA LEU A 163 14.21 24.54 27.50
C LEU A 163 13.04 23.81 26.84
N LEU A 164 12.32 22.97 27.59
CA LEU A 164 11.13 22.29 27.09
C LEU A 164 10.04 23.29 26.69
N THR A 165 9.78 24.29 27.52
CA THR A 165 8.77 25.32 27.23
C THR A 165 9.16 26.17 26.04
N PHE A 166 10.45 26.51 25.91
CA PHE A 166 11.01 27.26 24.80
C PHE A 166 10.80 26.52 23.48
N ILE A 167 11.22 25.25 23.39
CA ILE A 167 11.05 24.42 22.18
C ILE A 167 9.57 24.29 21.81
N ARG A 168 8.71 23.95 22.78
CA ARG A 168 7.26 23.82 22.53
C ARG A 168 6.63 25.13 22.05
N THR A 169 7.07 26.26 22.59
CA THR A 169 6.56 27.58 22.20
C THR A 169 6.96 27.95 20.78
N LEU A 170 8.20 27.63 20.38
CA LEU A 170 8.67 27.82 19.00
C LEU A 170 7.91 26.91 18.02
N GLU A 171 7.77 25.63 18.34
CA GLU A 171 7.06 24.66 17.49
C GLU A 171 5.56 24.97 17.33
N ALA A 172 4.94 25.62 18.31
CA ALA A 172 3.54 26.03 18.25
C ALA A 172 3.28 27.18 17.27
N GLN A 173 4.31 27.94 16.86
CA GLN A 173 4.15 29.04 15.93
C GLN A 173 3.94 28.53 14.50
N ARG A 174 2.89 29.00 13.82
CA ARG A 174 2.60 28.63 12.42
C ARG A 174 3.65 29.12 11.43
N SER A 175 4.35 30.21 11.75
CA SER A 175 5.45 30.75 10.95
C SER A 175 6.75 29.94 11.08
N PHE A 176 6.82 29.00 12.03
CA PHE A 176 8.04 28.25 12.31
C PHE A 176 8.18 27.05 11.36
N SER A 177 9.01 27.24 10.33
CA SER A 177 9.17 26.29 9.23
C SER A 177 10.00 25.07 9.63
N MET A 178 9.99 24.02 8.79
CA MET A 178 10.86 22.85 9.01
C MET A 178 12.35 23.19 8.96
N ARG A 179 12.73 24.23 8.19
CA ARG A 179 14.12 24.72 8.16
C ARG A 179 14.49 25.36 9.49
N ASP A 180 13.60 26.17 10.06
CA ASP A 180 13.85 26.83 11.36
C ASP A 180 13.94 25.81 12.49
N ARG A 181 13.12 24.76 12.44
CA ARG A 181 13.19 23.62 13.37
C ARG A 181 14.56 22.94 13.33
N GLY A 182 15.06 22.63 12.13
CA GLY A 182 16.39 22.05 11.94
C GLY A 182 17.50 22.96 12.48
N ASN A 183 17.46 24.24 12.13
CA ASN A 183 18.46 25.22 12.59
C ASN A 183 18.48 25.37 14.12
N VAL A 184 17.30 25.50 14.75
CA VAL A 184 17.20 25.61 16.22
C VAL A 184 17.66 24.32 16.90
N ALA A 185 17.29 23.15 16.38
CA ALA A 185 17.75 21.88 16.90
C ALA A 185 19.29 21.78 16.85
N SER A 186 19.89 22.13 15.72
CA SER A 186 21.35 22.14 15.55
C SER A 186 22.03 23.11 16.52
N LEU A 187 21.53 24.34 16.66
CA LEU A 187 22.08 25.33 17.60
C LEU A 187 21.94 24.89 19.07
N ILE A 188 20.80 24.31 19.47
CA ILE A 188 20.61 23.79 20.83
C ILE A 188 21.57 22.63 21.09
N MET A 189 21.72 21.70 20.14
CA MET A 189 22.64 20.58 20.27
C MET A 189 24.10 21.03 20.35
N THR A 190 24.50 22.04 19.59
CA THR A 190 25.82 22.67 19.71
C THR A 190 26.01 23.35 21.07
N ALA A 191 25.02 24.11 21.54
CA ALA A 191 25.08 24.81 22.82
C ALA A 191 25.14 23.84 24.03
N LEU A 192 24.50 22.68 23.91
CA LEU A 192 24.46 21.65 24.95
C LEU A 192 25.49 20.53 24.72
N GLN A 193 26.43 20.68 23.79
CA GLN A 193 27.41 19.65 23.45
C GLN A 193 28.27 19.23 24.66
N GLY A 194 28.55 20.15 25.58
CA GLY A 194 29.30 19.86 26.82
C GLY A 194 28.50 19.07 27.87
N GLU A 195 27.17 19.01 27.75
CA GLU A 195 26.24 18.45 28.74
C GLU A 195 25.32 17.39 28.08
N MET A 196 25.93 16.41 27.39
CA MET A 196 25.20 15.42 26.59
C MET A 196 24.20 14.58 27.40
N GLU A 197 24.48 14.31 28.68
CA GLU A 197 23.56 13.59 29.56
C GLU A 197 22.25 14.38 29.75
N TYR A 198 22.38 15.67 30.03
CA TYR A 198 21.25 16.59 30.14
C TYR A 198 20.49 16.70 28.81
N ALA A 199 21.19 16.90 27.69
CA ALA A 199 20.58 16.99 26.36
C ALA A 199 19.78 15.72 26.02
N THR A 200 20.33 14.54 26.33
CA THR A 200 19.65 13.25 26.13
C THR A 200 18.41 13.13 27.01
N GLY A 201 18.49 13.58 28.27
CA GLY A 201 17.33 13.61 29.17
C GLY A 201 16.20 14.50 28.66
N VAL A 202 16.52 15.66 28.07
CA VAL A 202 15.56 16.55 27.43
C VAL A 202 14.98 15.92 26.16
N LEU A 203 15.82 15.34 25.31
CA LEU A 203 15.39 14.66 24.08
C LEU A 203 14.41 13.52 24.37
N LYS A 204 14.69 12.68 25.38
CA LYS A 204 13.78 11.61 25.81
C LYS A 204 12.41 12.14 26.20
N GLN A 205 12.36 13.25 26.94
CA GLN A 205 11.10 13.88 27.32
C GLN A 205 10.36 14.40 26.07
N LEU A 206 11.04 15.13 25.19
CA LEU A 206 10.43 15.67 23.96
C LEU A 206 9.87 14.55 23.06
N LEU A 207 10.60 13.44 22.92
CA LEU A 207 10.13 12.27 22.18
C LEU A 207 8.91 11.63 22.85
N SER A 208 8.91 11.51 24.18
CA SER A 208 7.75 11.01 24.93
C SER A 208 6.52 11.87 24.68
N ASP A 209 6.66 13.19 24.79
CA ASP A 209 5.58 14.15 24.56
C ASP A 209 5.08 14.08 23.10
N LEU A 210 5.99 13.92 22.14
CA LEU A 210 5.66 13.77 20.73
C LEU A 210 4.84 12.48 20.48
N ILE A 211 5.21 11.38 21.15
CA ILE A 211 4.50 10.11 21.06
C ILE A 211 3.10 10.26 21.64
N GLU A 212 2.99 10.82 22.85
CA GLU A 212 1.71 11.03 23.53
C GLU A 212 0.77 11.88 22.67
N LYS A 213 1.24 13.03 22.18
CA LYS A 213 0.48 13.90 21.28
C LYS A 213 0.04 13.21 19.99
N ASN A 214 0.90 12.35 19.41
CA ASN A 214 0.53 11.58 18.22
C ASN A 214 -0.54 10.52 18.51
N LEU A 215 -0.45 9.84 19.65
CA LEU A 215 -1.44 8.86 20.08
C LEU A 215 -2.80 9.54 20.35
N GLU A 216 -2.80 10.69 21.02
CA GLU A 216 -4.01 11.50 21.27
C GLU A 216 -4.67 11.96 19.97
N SER A 217 -3.87 12.35 18.97
CA SER A 217 -4.37 12.77 17.66
C SER A 217 -4.93 11.62 16.79
N LYS A 218 -4.95 10.38 17.32
CA LYS A 218 -5.35 9.15 16.60
C LYS A 218 -4.58 8.92 15.30
N ASN A 219 -3.37 9.45 15.20
CA ASN A 219 -2.52 9.24 14.04
C ASN A 219 -2.06 7.79 13.98
N HIS A 220 -1.90 7.28 12.76
CA HIS A 220 -1.49 5.90 12.55
C HIS A 220 -0.07 5.67 13.13
N PRO A 221 0.14 4.69 14.04
CA PRO A 221 1.41 4.51 14.74
C PRO A 221 2.63 4.34 13.82
N LYS A 222 2.45 3.71 12.64
CA LYS A 222 3.51 3.53 11.64
C LYS A 222 3.94 4.82 10.91
N LEU A 223 3.27 5.95 11.14
CA LEU A 223 3.63 7.25 10.56
C LEU A 223 4.44 8.13 11.53
N LEU A 224 4.62 7.68 12.77
CA LEU A 224 5.39 8.37 13.79
C LEU A 224 6.87 8.47 13.35
N LEU A 225 7.47 9.68 13.45
CA LEU A 225 8.86 10.00 13.08
C LEU A 225 9.22 9.84 11.59
N ARG A 226 8.25 9.67 10.69
CA ARG A 226 8.52 9.56 9.24
C ARG A 226 8.68 10.91 8.53
N ARG A 227 8.25 12.01 9.17
CA ARG A 227 8.24 13.37 8.60
C ARG A 227 8.60 14.40 9.65
#